data_AF-A0A955FRH0-F1
#
_entry.id   AF-A0A955FRH0-F1
#
_cell.length_a   1.000
_cell.length_b   1.000
_cell.length_c   1.000
_cell.angle_alpha   90.00
_cell.angle_beta   90.00
_cell.angle_gamma   90.00
#
_symmetry.space_group_name_H-M   'P 1'
#
loop_
_entity.id
_entity.type
_entity.pdbx_description
1 polymer ?
#
loop_
_entity_poly.entity_id
_entity_poly.type
_entity_poly.pdbx_seq_one_letter_code
_entity_poly.pdbx_strand_id
1 'polypeptide(L)'
;MLTVQNYERIRRAYYIEKQSMRAISQALGHSYWTVRKALDEPEPAPYTLQQAKVAPVLGPYKARIEQLLAESARQPRKQRYTSKKIYQILVQEGYAGAESTVRYYVSQQRKAVKRPAIYLPLEFDPGMDAQVDWGDATVKMAGETVVVQLFVMRLCYSRRTFVMAFPTQRQEAFLLGHVQAFAHFGGVPQRISYDNLKTAVHRILQGHHREEQTTFVRFRSHYLFESRFCTPGQGHEKGGVESGVGYSRRNFLVPMAEVADYTELNQRLVDACLADDQRVVERSKQSIAERWQSEQPHLRTLPAHPFHCCISREVTLNGYGQVNFETNRYSVPARRARKQLTLRAYPFWVEILAEHEIIATHPRCYGRQQDILDPLHYLPLVAQRPGAFEHAQPLRQWRATWPPVYETLLTALRRQTPNESQAIRSFIEILQWHEHHDATVLQRAIEQALAEGLSSPAGVRFCLNRLLDPTPTVAPLDLSAQPALAQIGQQPLSLAQYDQLLRGGRR
;
A
#
# COMPACT_ATOMS: atom_id res chain seq x y z
N MET A 1 -1.69 -42.81 28.39
CA MET A 1 -1.16 -43.87 27.50
C MET A 1 0.35 -43.91 27.68
N LEU A 2 0.95 -45.09 27.76
CA LEU A 2 2.41 -45.20 27.78
C LEU A 2 2.98 -44.91 26.39
N THR A 3 4.12 -44.22 26.35
CA THR A 3 4.86 -43.96 25.11
C THR A 3 5.74 -45.16 24.75
N VAL A 4 6.23 -45.22 23.51
CA VAL A 4 7.19 -46.22 23.05
C VAL A 4 8.44 -46.25 23.95
N GLN A 5 8.89 -45.08 24.42
CA GLN A 5 10.02 -44.95 25.36
C GLN A 5 9.77 -45.62 26.72
N ASN A 6 8.52 -45.62 27.20
CA ASN A 6 8.17 -46.32 28.44
C ASN A 6 8.19 -47.83 28.27
N TYR A 7 7.73 -48.33 27.10
CA TYR A 7 7.80 -49.75 26.76
C TYR A 7 9.26 -50.21 26.61
N GLU A 8 10.10 -49.41 25.96
CA GLU A 8 11.54 -49.68 25.83
C GLU A 8 12.20 -49.81 27.21
N ARG A 9 11.96 -48.87 28.12
CA ARG A 9 12.50 -48.90 29.49
C ARG A 9 12.07 -50.15 30.26
N ILE A 10 10.79 -50.52 30.19
CA ILE A 10 10.27 -51.75 30.83
C ILE A 10 10.94 -53.00 30.24
N ARG A 11 11.04 -53.09 28.92
CA ARG A 11 11.60 -54.25 28.22
C ARG A 11 13.11 -54.39 28.46
N ARG A 12 13.83 -53.27 28.49
CA ARG A 12 15.27 -53.23 28.79
C ARG A 12 15.55 -53.71 30.22
N ALA A 13 14.78 -53.22 31.19
CA ALA A 13 14.90 -53.64 32.59
C ALA A 13 14.65 -55.15 32.78
N TYR A 14 13.75 -55.75 31.98
CA TYR A 14 13.45 -57.18 32.06
C TYR A 14 14.43 -58.07 31.28
N TYR A 15 14.67 -57.78 30.00
CA TYR A 15 15.46 -58.65 29.12
C TYR A 15 16.97 -58.48 29.29
N ILE A 16 17.45 -57.24 29.52
CA ILE A 16 18.88 -56.92 29.63
C ILE A 16 19.31 -56.92 31.10
N GLU A 17 18.62 -56.15 31.94
CA GLU A 17 19.00 -55.97 33.36
C GLU A 17 18.50 -57.11 34.26
N LYS A 18 17.79 -58.09 33.68
CA LYS A 18 17.29 -59.33 34.33
C LYS A 18 16.48 -59.07 35.62
N GLN A 19 15.85 -57.91 35.72
CA GLN A 19 15.01 -57.56 36.88
C GLN A 19 13.68 -58.32 36.82
N SER A 20 13.15 -58.69 37.99
CA SER A 20 11.83 -59.31 38.06
C SER A 20 10.71 -58.31 37.68
N MET A 21 9.61 -58.79 37.12
CA MET A 21 8.47 -57.92 36.76
C MET A 21 7.93 -57.09 37.94
N ARG A 22 8.04 -57.61 39.17
CA ARG A 22 7.65 -56.88 40.40
C ARG A 22 8.61 -55.74 40.73
N ALA A 23 9.92 -55.96 40.55
CA ALA A 23 10.93 -54.93 40.73
C ALA A 23 10.75 -53.79 39.71
N ILE A 24 10.48 -54.13 38.44
CA ILE A 24 10.21 -53.16 37.37
C ILE A 24 8.93 -52.36 37.63
N SER A 25 7.88 -53.03 38.11
CA SER A 25 6.61 -52.40 38.50
C SER A 25 6.80 -51.36 39.60
N GLN A 26 7.60 -51.66 40.63
CA GLN A 26 7.91 -50.74 41.71
C GLN A 26 8.86 -49.61 41.28
N ALA A 27 9.91 -49.93 40.50
CA ALA A 27 10.92 -48.96 40.07
C ALA A 27 10.39 -47.93 39.06
N LEU A 28 9.50 -48.34 38.15
CA LEU A 28 8.93 -47.47 37.12
C LEU A 28 7.53 -46.96 37.45
N GLY A 29 6.94 -47.37 38.58
CA GLY A 29 5.61 -46.93 39.01
C GLY A 29 4.47 -47.37 38.08
N HIS A 30 4.65 -48.48 37.36
CA HIS A 30 3.66 -49.03 36.43
C HIS A 30 3.04 -50.30 37.00
N SER A 31 1.74 -50.53 36.74
CA SER A 31 1.07 -51.73 37.25
C SER A 31 1.72 -53.00 36.69
N TYR A 32 1.69 -54.08 37.46
CA TYR A 32 2.21 -55.39 37.03
C TYR A 32 1.64 -55.83 35.67
N TRP A 33 0.35 -55.62 35.44
CA TRP A 33 -0.32 -55.94 34.17
C TRP A 33 0.17 -55.08 33.01
N THR A 34 0.51 -53.82 33.28
CA THR A 34 1.08 -52.91 32.28
C THR A 34 2.51 -53.31 31.92
N VAL A 35 3.31 -53.71 32.91
CA VAL A 35 4.66 -54.25 32.69
C VAL A 35 4.58 -55.54 31.87
N ARG A 36 3.71 -56.48 32.24
CA ARG A 36 3.48 -57.71 31.48
C ARG A 36 3.05 -57.42 30.05
N LYS A 37 2.10 -56.50 29.85
CA LYS A 37 1.65 -56.09 28.52
C LYS A 37 2.78 -55.50 27.67
N ALA A 38 3.67 -54.70 28.25
CA ALA A 38 4.84 -54.16 27.55
C ALA A 38 5.93 -55.21 27.25
N LEU A 39 5.92 -56.35 27.93
CA LEU A 39 6.79 -57.50 27.60
C LEU A 39 6.19 -58.35 26.48
N ASP A 40 4.88 -58.55 26.48
CA ASP A 40 4.16 -59.29 25.44
C ASP A 40 4.12 -58.51 24.11
N GLU A 41 3.91 -57.19 24.17
CA GLU A 41 3.87 -56.30 22.99
C GLU A 41 5.05 -55.30 23.03
N PRO A 42 5.91 -55.25 22.00
CA PRO A 42 7.08 -54.35 21.99
C PRO A 42 6.73 -52.87 21.86
N GLU A 43 5.53 -52.55 21.35
CA GLU A 43 5.04 -51.20 21.17
C GLU A 43 3.61 -51.07 21.73
N PRO A 44 3.23 -49.92 22.30
CA PRO A 44 1.86 -49.69 22.72
C PRO A 44 0.94 -49.76 21.50
N ALA A 45 0.02 -50.73 21.48
CA ALA A 45 -0.97 -50.82 20.40
C ALA A 45 -1.71 -49.48 20.23
N PRO A 46 -1.81 -48.95 18.99
CA PRO A 46 -2.56 -47.73 18.75
C PRO A 46 -4.00 -47.94 19.19
N TYR A 47 -4.60 -46.92 19.83
CA TYR A 47 -6.00 -46.96 20.19
C TYR A 47 -6.85 -46.96 18.92
N THR A 48 -7.22 -48.16 18.49
CA THR A 48 -8.13 -48.37 17.38
C THR A 48 -9.48 -48.74 17.97
N LEU A 49 -10.49 -47.89 17.75
CA LEU A 49 -11.87 -48.25 18.05
C LEU A 49 -12.23 -49.47 17.19
N GLN A 50 -12.32 -50.66 17.81
CA GLN A 50 -12.70 -51.89 17.11
C GLN A 50 -14.18 -51.89 16.68
N GLN A 51 -15.00 -51.06 17.32
CA GLN A 51 -16.42 -50.89 17.00
C GLN A 51 -16.74 -49.40 16.83
N ALA A 52 -17.48 -49.08 15.78
CA ALA A 52 -18.01 -47.74 15.57
C ALA A 52 -18.95 -47.39 16.74
N LYS A 53 -18.79 -46.21 17.34
CA LYS A 53 -19.72 -45.72 18.37
C LYS A 53 -21.15 -45.79 17.82
N VAL A 54 -22.03 -46.48 18.54
CA VAL A 54 -23.45 -46.54 18.21
C VAL A 54 -23.97 -45.10 18.18
N ALA A 55 -24.58 -44.69 17.07
CA ALA A 55 -25.19 -43.38 16.92
C ALA A 55 -26.72 -43.55 17.06
N PRO A 56 -27.26 -43.68 18.29
CA PRO A 56 -28.63 -44.14 18.52
C PRO A 56 -29.70 -43.23 17.89
N VAL A 57 -29.45 -41.92 17.81
CA VAL A 57 -30.42 -40.94 17.29
C VAL A 57 -30.24 -40.65 15.79
N LEU A 58 -28.99 -40.60 15.30
CA LEU A 58 -28.71 -40.30 13.89
C LEU A 58 -28.78 -41.55 13.00
N GLY A 59 -28.52 -42.73 13.56
CA GLY A 59 -28.43 -44.01 12.84
C GLY A 59 -29.54 -44.24 11.81
N PRO A 60 -30.83 -44.14 12.18
CA PRO A 60 -31.95 -44.36 11.27
C PRO A 60 -32.03 -43.35 10.11
N TYR A 61 -31.55 -42.11 10.34
CA TYR A 61 -31.66 -41.01 9.38
C TYR A 61 -30.41 -40.84 8.49
N LYS A 62 -29.35 -41.65 8.69
CA LYS A 62 -28.13 -41.60 7.87
C LYS A 62 -28.40 -41.88 6.39
N ALA A 63 -29.17 -42.93 6.10
CA ALA A 63 -29.56 -43.30 4.73
C ALA A 63 -30.37 -42.17 4.06
N ARG A 64 -31.24 -41.50 4.82
CA ARG A 64 -32.02 -40.36 4.33
C ARG A 64 -31.15 -39.15 4.02
N ILE A 65 -30.17 -38.85 4.87
CA ILE A 65 -29.18 -37.78 4.62
C ILE A 65 -28.40 -38.06 3.33
N GLU A 66 -28.00 -39.31 3.10
CA GLU A 66 -27.28 -39.71 1.89
C GLU A 66 -28.14 -39.56 0.63
N GLN A 67 -29.42 -39.93 0.68
CA GLN A 67 -30.38 -39.67 -0.40
C GLN A 67 -30.52 -38.18 -0.69
N LEU A 68 -30.75 -37.35 0.34
CA LEU A 68 -30.87 -35.90 0.17
C LEU A 68 -29.58 -35.28 -0.39
N LEU A 69 -28.40 -35.79 -0.01
CA LEU A 69 -27.13 -35.36 -0.59
C LEU A 69 -26.98 -35.78 -2.06
N ALA A 70 -27.42 -36.98 -2.43
CA ALA A 70 -27.40 -37.46 -3.81
C ALA A 70 -28.38 -36.68 -4.71
N GLU A 71 -29.58 -36.39 -4.22
CA GLU A 71 -30.56 -35.51 -4.88
C GLU A 71 -29.99 -34.10 -5.05
N SER A 72 -29.41 -33.55 -3.97
CA SER A 72 -28.76 -32.23 -4.00
C SER A 72 -27.62 -32.16 -5.01
N ALA A 73 -26.90 -33.25 -5.27
CA ALA A 73 -25.79 -33.24 -6.22
C ALA A 73 -26.26 -33.03 -7.67
N ARG A 74 -27.47 -33.49 -8.00
CA ARG A 74 -28.10 -33.37 -9.33
C ARG A 74 -28.74 -32.00 -9.58
N GLN A 75 -28.91 -31.18 -8.55
CA GLN A 75 -29.52 -29.84 -8.65
C GLN A 75 -28.51 -28.74 -9.00
N PRO A 76 -28.95 -27.65 -9.65
CA PRO A 76 -28.15 -26.46 -9.90
C PRO A 76 -27.52 -25.92 -8.61
N ARG A 77 -26.31 -25.36 -8.68
CA ARG A 77 -25.52 -24.92 -7.50
C ARG A 77 -26.32 -24.06 -6.51
N LYS A 78 -27.20 -23.17 -6.98
CA LYS A 78 -28.02 -22.28 -6.14
C LYS A 78 -29.20 -22.98 -5.44
N GLN A 79 -29.59 -24.18 -5.88
CA GLN A 79 -30.70 -24.96 -5.35
C GLN A 79 -30.25 -26.12 -4.45
N ARG A 80 -28.94 -26.40 -4.39
CA ARG A 80 -28.38 -27.49 -3.57
C ARG A 80 -28.71 -27.31 -2.08
N TYR A 81 -29.09 -28.40 -1.41
CA TYR A 81 -29.47 -28.38 0.00
C TYR A 81 -28.30 -27.96 0.90
N THR A 82 -28.57 -26.99 1.77
CA THR A 82 -27.68 -26.61 2.87
C THR A 82 -27.82 -27.62 4.01
N SER A 83 -26.79 -27.75 4.87
CA SER A 83 -26.86 -28.62 6.05
C SER A 83 -28.04 -28.26 6.97
N LYS A 84 -28.38 -26.97 7.06
CA LYS A 84 -29.55 -26.47 7.78
C LYS A 84 -30.86 -26.93 7.14
N LYS A 85 -30.97 -26.91 5.80
CA LYS A 85 -32.17 -27.37 5.10
C LYS A 85 -32.36 -28.89 5.23
N ILE A 86 -31.28 -29.67 5.17
CA ILE A 86 -31.30 -31.11 5.44
C ILE A 86 -31.80 -31.37 6.86
N TYR A 87 -31.30 -30.63 7.86
CA TYR A 87 -31.79 -30.75 9.24
C TYR A 87 -33.30 -30.43 9.36
N GLN A 88 -33.78 -29.35 8.74
CA GLN A 88 -35.21 -29.01 8.77
C GLN A 88 -36.11 -30.11 8.19
N ILE A 89 -35.68 -30.75 7.10
CA ILE A 89 -36.41 -31.87 6.47
C ILE A 89 -36.43 -33.07 7.43
N LEU A 90 -35.30 -33.38 8.07
CA LEU A 90 -35.23 -34.49 9.04
C LEU A 90 -36.09 -34.25 10.28
N VAL A 91 -36.16 -33.01 10.78
CA VAL A 91 -37.03 -32.65 11.93
C VAL A 91 -38.50 -32.84 11.58
N GLN A 92 -38.91 -32.49 10.35
CA GLN A 92 -40.27 -32.75 9.85
C GLN A 92 -40.56 -34.26 9.72
N GLU A 93 -39.54 -35.07 9.46
CA GLU A 93 -39.59 -36.53 9.40
C GLU A 93 -39.38 -37.21 10.78
N GLY A 94 -39.42 -36.44 11.88
CA GLY A 94 -39.40 -36.96 13.26
C GLY A 94 -38.03 -37.04 13.95
N TYR A 95 -36.98 -36.43 13.39
CA TYR A 95 -35.65 -36.42 13.99
C TYR A 95 -35.59 -35.56 15.27
N ALA A 96 -35.26 -36.17 16.41
CA ALA A 96 -35.18 -35.53 17.72
C ALA A 96 -33.75 -35.10 18.15
N GLY A 97 -32.76 -35.22 17.25
CA GLY A 97 -31.35 -34.88 17.57
C GLY A 97 -30.98 -33.44 17.26
N ALA A 98 -29.77 -33.03 17.62
CA ALA A 98 -29.27 -31.67 17.39
C ALA A 98 -28.82 -31.41 15.93
N GLU A 99 -28.96 -30.17 15.47
CA GLU A 99 -28.48 -29.70 14.16
C GLU A 99 -26.96 -29.91 13.99
N SER A 100 -26.18 -29.73 15.07
CA SER A 100 -24.73 -29.90 15.08
C SER A 100 -24.30 -31.31 14.66
N THR A 101 -25.06 -32.34 15.05
CA THR A 101 -24.83 -33.75 14.70
C THR A 101 -25.07 -34.02 13.22
N VAL A 102 -26.15 -33.47 12.64
CA VAL A 102 -26.44 -33.56 11.21
C VAL A 102 -25.40 -32.79 10.40
N ARG A 103 -25.05 -31.57 10.82
CA ARG A 103 -24.01 -30.74 10.16
C ARG A 103 -22.65 -31.45 10.17
N TYR A 104 -22.28 -32.07 11.28
CA TYR A 104 -21.06 -32.85 11.40
C TYR A 104 -21.08 -34.07 10.46
N TYR A 105 -22.16 -34.86 10.44
CA TYR A 105 -22.29 -36.02 9.55
C TYR A 105 -22.27 -35.62 8.07
N VAL A 106 -23.01 -34.58 7.69
CA VAL A 106 -22.99 -34.02 6.33
C VAL A 106 -21.59 -33.51 5.97
N SER A 107 -20.86 -32.90 6.90
CA SER A 107 -19.46 -32.49 6.68
C SER A 107 -18.55 -33.68 6.43
N GLN A 108 -18.67 -34.75 7.21
CA GLN A 108 -17.89 -35.98 7.02
C GLN A 108 -18.21 -36.65 5.68
N GLN A 109 -19.48 -36.78 5.32
CA GLN A 109 -19.89 -37.35 4.03
C GLN A 109 -19.40 -36.50 2.85
N ARG A 110 -19.51 -35.16 2.95
CA ARG A 110 -18.95 -34.26 1.93
C ARG A 110 -17.43 -34.39 1.82
N LYS A 111 -16.70 -34.59 2.92
CA LYS A 111 -15.26 -34.83 2.91
C LYS A 111 -14.90 -36.20 2.31
N ALA A 112 -15.68 -37.24 2.59
CA ALA A 112 -15.47 -38.59 2.07
C ALA A 112 -15.70 -38.67 0.55
N VAL A 113 -16.71 -37.96 0.04
CA VAL A 113 -17.03 -37.89 -1.40
C VAL A 113 -16.09 -36.92 -2.14
N LYS A 114 -15.62 -35.86 -1.48
CA LYS A 114 -14.69 -34.92 -2.06
C LYS A 114 -13.33 -35.60 -2.22
N ARG A 115 -13.06 -36.06 -3.44
CA ARG A 115 -11.71 -36.50 -3.83
C ARG A 115 -10.72 -35.41 -3.43
N PRO A 116 -9.59 -35.76 -2.78
CA PRO A 116 -8.55 -34.77 -2.50
C PRO A 116 -8.16 -34.12 -3.82
N ALA A 117 -7.98 -32.80 -3.80
CA ALA A 117 -7.43 -32.12 -4.95
C ALA A 117 -5.99 -32.61 -5.10
N ILE A 118 -5.76 -33.45 -6.11
CA ILE A 118 -4.42 -33.90 -6.48
C ILE A 118 -3.90 -32.82 -7.43
N TYR A 119 -2.76 -32.24 -7.08
CA TYR A 119 -2.10 -31.23 -7.88
C TYR A 119 -0.83 -31.82 -8.48
N LEU A 120 -0.51 -31.41 -9.70
CA LEU A 120 0.77 -31.77 -10.31
C LEU A 120 1.91 -31.00 -9.59
N PRO A 121 3.03 -31.68 -9.28
CA PRO A 121 4.25 -30.97 -8.92
C PRO A 121 4.73 -30.21 -10.16
N LEU A 122 4.72 -28.88 -10.09
CA LEU A 122 5.18 -28.02 -11.17
C LEU A 122 6.61 -27.55 -10.87
N GLU A 123 7.45 -27.64 -11.88
CA GLU A 123 8.77 -27.01 -11.93
C GLU A 123 8.71 -25.84 -12.92
N PHE A 124 9.42 -24.75 -12.61
CA PHE A 124 9.40 -23.52 -13.40
C PHE A 124 10.83 -23.15 -13.75
N ASP A 125 11.02 -22.60 -14.94
CA ASP A 125 12.32 -22.09 -15.36
C ASP A 125 12.57 -20.67 -14.79
N PRO A 126 13.83 -20.28 -14.51
CA PRO A 126 14.15 -18.95 -14.03
C PRO A 126 13.72 -17.85 -15.01
N GLY A 127 13.03 -16.83 -14.52
CA GLY A 127 12.67 -15.63 -15.28
C GLY A 127 11.50 -15.81 -16.24
N MET A 128 10.97 -17.04 -16.35
CA MET A 128 9.89 -17.36 -17.28
C MET A 128 8.53 -16.94 -16.75
N ASP A 129 8.14 -17.45 -15.58
CA ASP A 129 6.76 -17.34 -15.10
C ASP A 129 6.64 -16.48 -13.84
N ALA A 130 5.67 -15.58 -13.85
CA ALA A 130 5.18 -14.87 -12.68
C ALA A 130 3.67 -15.03 -12.54
N GLN A 131 3.17 -14.86 -11.32
CA GLN A 131 1.75 -14.88 -11.00
C GLN A 131 1.33 -13.58 -10.37
N VAL A 132 0.20 -13.04 -10.82
CA VAL A 132 -0.43 -11.85 -10.26
C VAL A 132 -1.76 -12.23 -9.62
N ASP A 133 -1.98 -11.72 -8.41
CA ASP A 133 -3.20 -11.90 -7.64
C ASP A 133 -3.64 -10.55 -7.03
N TRP A 134 -4.93 -10.41 -6.78
CA TRP A 134 -5.54 -9.22 -6.18
C TRP A 134 -6.34 -9.57 -4.95
N GLY A 135 -6.11 -8.82 -3.89
CA GLY A 135 -6.86 -8.92 -2.64
C GLY A 135 -7.36 -7.58 -2.15
N ASP A 136 -8.18 -7.61 -1.12
CA ASP A 136 -8.32 -6.51 -0.17
C ASP A 136 -7.45 -6.73 1.08
N ALA A 137 -7.29 -5.73 1.93
CA ALA A 137 -6.83 -5.87 3.30
C ALA A 137 -7.39 -4.72 4.13
N THR A 138 -7.52 -4.92 5.43
CA THR A 138 -7.97 -3.86 6.35
C THR A 138 -6.76 -3.33 7.10
N VAL A 139 -6.57 -2.01 7.08
CA VAL A 139 -5.48 -1.30 7.76
C VAL A 139 -6.05 -0.07 8.47
N LYS A 140 -5.32 0.47 9.43
CA LYS A 140 -5.66 1.74 10.06
C LYS A 140 -4.80 2.85 9.46
N MET A 141 -5.41 3.71 8.66
CA MET A 141 -4.74 4.80 7.93
C MET A 141 -5.21 6.13 8.51
N ALA A 142 -4.26 6.98 8.95
CA ALA A 142 -4.55 8.26 9.60
C ALA A 142 -5.57 8.17 10.76
N GLY A 143 -5.55 7.05 11.50
CA GLY A 143 -6.47 6.79 12.61
C GLY A 143 -7.80 6.12 12.22
N GLU A 144 -8.14 6.06 10.92
CA GLU A 144 -9.37 5.46 10.41
C GLU A 144 -9.15 4.05 9.87
N THR A 145 -10.14 3.16 10.02
CA THR A 145 -10.06 1.80 9.46
C THR A 145 -10.49 1.81 8.00
N VAL A 146 -9.55 1.51 7.09
CA VAL A 146 -9.75 1.57 5.64
C VAL A 146 -9.48 0.21 5.00
N VAL A 147 -10.29 -0.15 4.00
CA VAL A 147 -10.07 -1.34 3.17
C VAL A 147 -9.23 -0.95 1.96
N VAL A 148 -7.98 -1.40 1.94
CA VAL A 148 -7.04 -1.20 0.82
C VAL A 148 -7.09 -2.39 -0.14
N GLN A 149 -6.70 -2.17 -1.39
CA GLN A 149 -6.61 -3.22 -2.40
C GLN A 149 -5.14 -3.61 -2.59
N LEU A 150 -4.79 -4.87 -2.35
CA LEU A 150 -3.44 -5.39 -2.49
C LEU A 150 -3.23 -5.99 -3.88
N PHE A 151 -2.25 -5.44 -4.58
CA PHE A 151 -1.61 -6.06 -5.73
C PHE A 151 -0.48 -6.96 -5.24
N VAL A 152 -0.45 -8.22 -5.68
CA VAL A 152 0.63 -9.15 -5.36
C VAL A 152 1.16 -9.74 -6.67
N MET A 153 2.46 -9.59 -6.92
CA MET A 153 3.15 -10.30 -7.99
C MET A 153 4.22 -11.22 -7.40
N ARG A 154 4.26 -12.47 -7.83
CA ARG A 154 5.25 -13.45 -7.38
C ARG A 154 5.92 -14.15 -8.55
N LEU A 155 7.24 -14.21 -8.56
CA LEU A 155 8.02 -15.03 -9.49
C LEU A 155 7.85 -16.52 -9.14
N CYS A 156 7.62 -17.38 -10.13
CA CYS A 156 7.34 -18.78 -9.87
C CYS A 156 8.58 -19.59 -9.46
N TYR A 157 9.76 -19.27 -10.03
CA TYR A 157 11.01 -19.97 -9.72
C TYR A 157 11.55 -19.58 -8.35
N SER A 158 11.99 -18.33 -8.16
CA SER A 158 12.55 -17.89 -6.87
C SER A 158 11.53 -17.80 -5.75
N ARG A 159 10.23 -17.64 -6.10
CA ARG A 159 9.14 -17.29 -5.17
C ARG A 159 9.27 -15.89 -4.57
N ARG A 160 10.17 -15.05 -5.09
CA ARG A 160 10.28 -13.64 -4.73
C ARG A 160 8.97 -12.93 -5.01
N THR A 161 8.51 -12.15 -4.03
CA THR A 161 7.18 -11.55 -4.03
C THR A 161 7.29 -10.04 -3.93
N PHE A 162 6.42 -9.33 -4.63
CA PHE A 162 6.21 -7.90 -4.50
C PHE A 162 4.75 -7.63 -4.13
N VAL A 163 4.53 -6.74 -3.18
CA VAL A 163 3.19 -6.36 -2.72
C VAL A 163 3.06 -4.84 -2.68
N MET A 164 1.94 -4.33 -3.20
CA MET A 164 1.61 -2.91 -3.14
C MET A 164 0.12 -2.70 -2.87
N ALA A 165 -0.19 -1.75 -1.99
CA ALA A 165 -1.54 -1.33 -1.65
C ALA A 165 -2.00 -0.13 -2.48
N PHE A 166 -3.26 -0.20 -2.91
CA PHE A 166 -3.93 0.82 -3.72
C PHE A 166 -5.32 1.17 -3.15
N PRO A 167 -5.87 2.36 -3.48
CA PRO A 167 -7.26 2.71 -3.17
C PRO A 167 -8.28 1.93 -4.01
N THR A 168 -7.86 1.43 -5.18
CA THR A 168 -8.75 0.84 -6.19
C THR A 168 -8.07 -0.31 -6.94
N GLN A 169 -8.86 -1.13 -7.62
CA GLN A 169 -8.39 -2.19 -8.54
C GLN A 169 -8.64 -1.82 -10.02
N ARG A 170 -8.77 -0.53 -10.33
CA ARG A 170 -8.98 -0.06 -11.72
C ARG A 170 -7.68 -0.17 -12.55
N GLN A 171 -7.81 0.07 -13.85
CA GLN A 171 -6.74 -0.14 -14.83
C GLN A 171 -5.44 0.58 -14.45
N GLU A 172 -5.51 1.85 -14.06
CA GLU A 172 -4.37 2.66 -13.67
C GLU A 172 -3.59 2.04 -12.50
N ALA A 173 -4.29 1.48 -11.50
CA ALA A 173 -3.68 0.82 -10.35
C ALA A 173 -3.10 -0.54 -10.74
N PHE A 174 -3.80 -1.27 -11.62
CA PHE A 174 -3.34 -2.52 -12.20
C PHE A 174 -2.03 -2.34 -12.96
N LEU A 175 -1.93 -1.36 -13.86
CA LEU A 175 -0.73 -1.09 -14.62
C LEU A 175 0.40 -0.59 -13.71
N LEU A 176 0.11 0.32 -12.78
CA LEU A 176 1.13 0.84 -11.86
C LEU A 176 1.71 -0.26 -10.97
N GLY A 177 0.88 -1.19 -10.48
CA GLY A 177 1.34 -2.34 -9.71
C GLY A 177 2.37 -3.19 -10.46
N HIS A 178 2.18 -3.39 -11.77
CA HIS A 178 3.16 -4.10 -12.61
C HIS A 178 4.44 -3.30 -12.79
N VAL A 179 4.35 -2.00 -13.09
CA VAL A 179 5.53 -1.14 -13.25
C VAL A 179 6.40 -1.16 -11.98
N GLN A 180 5.77 -1.04 -10.82
CA GLN A 180 6.47 -1.07 -9.54
C GLN A 180 7.04 -2.46 -9.23
N ALA A 181 6.33 -3.54 -9.56
CA ALA A 181 6.85 -4.90 -9.42
C ALA A 181 8.07 -5.15 -10.32
N PHE A 182 8.01 -4.73 -11.58
CA PHE A 182 9.13 -4.87 -12.51
C PHE A 182 10.35 -4.07 -12.05
N ALA A 183 10.13 -2.86 -11.52
CA ALA A 183 11.19 -2.07 -10.92
C ALA A 183 11.79 -2.77 -9.67
N HIS A 184 10.96 -3.34 -8.80
CA HIS A 184 11.40 -4.09 -7.63
C HIS A 184 12.23 -5.33 -7.98
N PHE A 185 11.86 -6.05 -9.05
CA PHE A 185 12.65 -7.16 -9.56
C PHE A 185 13.85 -6.70 -10.41
N GLY A 186 13.88 -5.45 -10.88
CA GLY A 186 14.89 -4.97 -11.82
C GLY A 186 14.80 -5.62 -13.20
N GLY A 187 13.62 -6.14 -13.57
CA GLY A 187 13.40 -6.84 -14.84
C GLY A 187 11.97 -7.32 -15.02
N VAL A 188 11.65 -7.79 -16.22
CA VAL A 188 10.31 -8.27 -16.59
C VAL A 188 10.32 -9.79 -16.82
N PRO A 189 9.42 -10.57 -16.18
CA PRO A 189 9.27 -11.99 -16.48
C PRO A 189 8.69 -12.19 -17.87
N GLN A 190 9.02 -13.30 -18.53
CA GLN A 190 8.56 -13.54 -19.90
C GLN A 190 7.05 -13.75 -19.98
N ARG A 191 6.45 -14.35 -18.94
CA ARG A 191 5.04 -14.72 -18.89
C ARG A 191 4.44 -14.42 -17.53
N ILE A 192 3.28 -13.77 -17.54
CA ILE A 192 2.52 -13.40 -16.35
C ILE A 192 1.15 -14.08 -16.40
N SER A 193 0.88 -14.88 -15.37
CA SER A 193 -0.39 -15.57 -15.20
C SER A 193 -1.27 -14.83 -14.20
N TYR A 194 -2.52 -14.58 -14.58
CA TYR A 194 -3.49 -13.87 -13.75
C TYR A 194 -4.53 -14.86 -13.22
N ASP A 195 -4.69 -14.90 -11.90
CA ASP A 195 -5.81 -15.62 -11.27
C ASP A 195 -6.98 -14.71 -10.99
N ASN A 196 -8.19 -15.28 -11.06
CA ASN A 196 -9.40 -14.77 -10.41
C ASN A 196 -9.52 -13.24 -10.36
N LEU A 197 -9.35 -12.59 -11.52
CA LEU A 197 -9.41 -11.14 -11.59
C LEU A 197 -10.83 -10.70 -11.23
N LYS A 198 -11.00 -9.62 -10.46
CA LYS A 198 -12.36 -9.10 -10.23
C LYS A 198 -12.98 -8.72 -11.58
N THR A 199 -14.31 -8.75 -11.67
CA THR A 199 -15.05 -8.45 -12.91
C THR A 199 -14.62 -7.13 -13.56
N ALA A 200 -14.23 -6.12 -12.78
CA ALA A 200 -13.69 -4.86 -13.30
C ALA A 200 -12.37 -5.04 -14.07
N VAL A 201 -11.42 -5.81 -13.52
CA VAL A 201 -10.16 -6.13 -14.19
C VAL A 201 -10.37 -7.09 -15.36
N HIS A 202 -11.33 -8.01 -15.25
CA HIS A 202 -11.74 -8.81 -16.41
C HIS A 202 -12.32 -7.96 -17.55
N ARG A 203 -13.11 -6.91 -17.27
CA ARG A 203 -13.61 -6.00 -18.30
C ARG A 203 -12.48 -5.26 -19.02
N ILE A 204 -11.43 -4.89 -18.29
CA ILE A 204 -10.23 -4.26 -18.86
C ILE A 204 -9.51 -5.21 -19.85
N LEU A 205 -9.54 -6.52 -19.60
CA LEU A 205 -8.73 -7.52 -20.33
C LEU A 205 -9.52 -8.32 -21.38
N GLN A 206 -10.84 -8.43 -21.24
CA GLN A 206 -11.72 -9.23 -22.10
C GLN A 206 -13.06 -8.54 -22.46
N GLY A 207 -13.34 -7.36 -21.90
CA GLY A 207 -14.64 -6.69 -22.03
C GLY A 207 -14.83 -5.89 -23.32
N HIS A 208 -16.08 -5.46 -23.55
CA HIS A 208 -16.52 -4.71 -24.74
C HIS A 208 -15.94 -3.26 -24.85
N HIS A 209 -15.12 -2.79 -23.91
CA HIS A 209 -14.50 -1.46 -23.96
C HIS A 209 -13.16 -1.51 -24.72
N ARG A 210 -13.20 -1.13 -26.00
CA ARG A 210 -12.06 -1.16 -26.93
C ARG A 210 -10.82 -0.39 -26.44
N GLU A 211 -11.01 0.72 -25.71
CA GLU A 211 -9.92 1.57 -25.23
C GLU A 211 -9.10 0.91 -24.11
N GLU A 212 -9.75 0.29 -23.12
CA GLU A 212 -9.06 -0.38 -22.00
C GLU A 212 -8.21 -1.56 -22.51
N GLN A 213 -8.77 -2.36 -23.42
CA GLN A 213 -8.05 -3.47 -24.06
C GLN A 213 -6.84 -2.96 -24.86
N THR A 214 -6.98 -1.83 -25.57
CA THR A 214 -5.89 -1.22 -26.32
C THR A 214 -4.75 -0.77 -25.40
N THR A 215 -5.06 -0.15 -24.26
CA THR A 215 -4.06 0.27 -23.27
C THR A 215 -3.27 -0.92 -22.71
N PHE A 216 -3.93 -2.04 -22.39
CA PHE A 216 -3.21 -3.23 -21.92
C PHE A 216 -2.33 -3.86 -23.01
N VAL A 217 -2.76 -3.85 -24.28
CA VAL A 217 -1.91 -4.28 -25.39
C VAL A 217 -0.69 -3.36 -25.54
N ARG A 218 -0.85 -2.04 -25.44
CA ARG A 218 0.27 -1.09 -25.43
C ARG A 218 1.22 -1.35 -24.27
N PHE A 219 0.68 -1.63 -23.08
CA PHE A 219 1.46 -1.98 -21.90
C PHE A 219 2.29 -3.25 -22.10
N ARG A 220 1.66 -4.31 -22.64
CA ARG A 220 2.36 -5.56 -22.99
C ARG A 220 3.41 -5.33 -24.07
N SER A 221 3.14 -4.49 -25.06
CA SER A 221 4.11 -4.12 -26.08
C SER A 221 5.29 -3.34 -25.52
N HIS A 222 5.09 -2.55 -24.47
CA HIS A 222 6.13 -1.75 -23.82
C HIS A 222 7.10 -2.60 -22.99
N TYR A 223 6.58 -3.62 -22.30
CA TYR A 223 7.36 -4.51 -21.42
C TYR A 223 7.65 -5.89 -22.01
N LEU A 224 7.08 -6.22 -23.18
CA LEU A 224 7.31 -7.44 -23.96
C LEU A 224 7.08 -8.76 -23.19
N PHE A 225 6.00 -8.83 -22.41
CA PHE A 225 5.59 -10.06 -21.71
C PHE A 225 4.31 -10.70 -22.28
N GLU A 226 4.21 -12.02 -22.11
CA GLU A 226 3.02 -12.81 -22.41
C GLU A 226 2.03 -12.80 -21.24
N SER A 227 0.74 -12.63 -21.52
CA SER A 227 -0.31 -12.71 -20.50
C SER A 227 -1.08 -14.03 -20.62
N ARG A 228 -1.17 -14.81 -19.53
CA ARG A 228 -2.05 -15.99 -19.44
C ARG A 228 -3.16 -15.76 -18.42
N PHE A 229 -4.39 -16.10 -18.80
CA PHE A 229 -5.57 -15.98 -17.94
C PHE A 229 -6.07 -17.37 -17.58
N CYS A 230 -6.12 -17.68 -16.29
CA CYS A 230 -6.63 -18.96 -15.83
C CYS A 230 -8.17 -19.00 -15.96
N THR A 231 -8.71 -20.15 -16.35
CA THR A 231 -10.15 -20.34 -16.50
C THR A 231 -10.84 -20.32 -15.12
N PRO A 232 -11.90 -19.51 -14.92
CA PRO A 232 -12.59 -19.44 -13.63
C PRO A 232 -13.08 -20.82 -13.17
N GLY A 233 -12.68 -21.23 -11.96
CA GLY A 233 -13.14 -22.48 -11.34
C GLY A 233 -12.26 -23.71 -11.59
N GLN A 234 -11.16 -23.59 -12.32
CA GLN A 234 -10.17 -24.67 -12.52
C GLN A 234 -8.86 -24.41 -11.77
N GLY A 235 -8.95 -24.15 -10.46
CA GLY A 235 -7.79 -23.97 -9.59
C GLY A 235 -6.90 -25.22 -9.40
N HIS A 236 -7.17 -26.31 -10.12
CA HIS A 236 -6.39 -27.55 -10.09
C HIS A 236 -5.12 -27.47 -10.95
N GLU A 237 -5.03 -26.52 -11.88
CA GLU A 237 -3.84 -26.29 -12.71
C GLU A 237 -2.72 -25.59 -11.95
N LYS A 238 -3.03 -24.95 -10.82
CA LYS A 238 -2.05 -24.35 -9.94
C LYS A 238 -1.74 -25.34 -8.83
N GLY A 239 -0.50 -25.83 -8.81
CA GLY A 239 0.07 -26.56 -7.67
C GLY A 239 -0.39 -25.94 -6.36
N GLY A 240 -0.77 -26.74 -5.37
CA GLY A 240 -1.42 -26.32 -4.12
C GLY A 240 -0.59 -25.35 -3.26
N VAL A 241 -0.46 -24.10 -3.72
CA VAL A 241 0.21 -22.99 -3.07
C VAL A 241 -0.86 -22.11 -2.44
N GLU A 242 -0.62 -21.68 -1.21
CA GLU A 242 -1.39 -20.64 -0.52
C GLU A 242 -1.54 -19.40 -1.44
N SER A 243 -2.73 -18.79 -1.49
CA SER A 243 -2.90 -17.57 -2.30
C SER A 243 -1.91 -16.51 -1.81
N GLY A 244 -1.16 -15.90 -2.73
CA GLY A 244 -0.14 -14.89 -2.38
C GLY A 244 -0.73 -13.78 -1.53
N VAL A 245 -1.96 -13.37 -1.84
CA VAL A 245 -2.75 -12.42 -1.05
C VAL A 245 -2.96 -12.90 0.39
N GLY A 246 -3.35 -14.16 0.58
CA GLY A 246 -3.59 -14.72 1.91
C GLY A 246 -2.33 -14.75 2.76
N TYR A 247 -1.20 -15.11 2.15
CA TYR A 247 0.12 -15.07 2.77
C TYR A 247 0.52 -13.64 3.16
N SER A 248 0.44 -12.68 2.23
CA SER A 248 0.82 -11.29 2.47
C SER A 248 -0.02 -10.65 3.57
N ARG A 249 -1.33 -10.92 3.63
CA ARG A 249 -2.18 -10.45 4.74
C ARG A 249 -1.68 -10.96 6.09
N ARG A 250 -1.46 -12.27 6.20
CA ARG A 250 -1.10 -12.93 7.46
C ARG A 250 0.29 -12.52 7.96
N ASN A 251 1.25 -12.34 7.06
CA ASN A 251 2.64 -12.14 7.44
C ASN A 251 3.07 -10.67 7.43
N PHE A 252 2.48 -9.82 6.58
CA PHE A 252 2.92 -8.43 6.42
C PHE A 252 2.00 -7.41 7.11
N LEU A 253 0.74 -7.76 7.34
CA LEU A 253 -0.29 -6.86 7.87
C LEU A 253 -0.90 -7.33 9.21
N VAL A 254 -0.28 -8.32 9.86
CA VAL A 254 -0.66 -8.76 11.21
C VAL A 254 0.53 -8.53 12.16
N PRO A 255 0.32 -7.85 13.31
CA PRO A 255 -0.92 -7.19 13.73
C PRO A 255 -1.31 -6.05 12.77
N MET A 256 -2.57 -5.62 12.84
CA MET A 256 -3.14 -4.61 11.93
C MET A 256 -2.20 -3.41 11.79
N ALA A 257 -1.77 -3.13 10.56
CA ALA A 257 -0.85 -2.03 10.29
C ALA A 257 -1.54 -0.68 10.58
N GLU A 258 -0.91 0.14 11.42
CA GLU A 258 -1.24 1.55 11.61
C GLU A 258 -0.21 2.40 10.83
N VAL A 259 -0.69 3.26 9.95
CA VAL A 259 0.12 4.07 9.03
C VAL A 259 -0.55 5.44 8.79
N ALA A 260 0.22 6.45 8.38
CA ALA A 260 -0.30 7.75 8.01
C ALA A 260 -1.00 7.71 6.64
N ASP A 261 -0.37 7.09 5.64
CA ASP A 261 -0.85 7.10 4.26
C ASP A 261 -0.43 5.85 3.44
N TYR A 262 -0.74 5.87 2.14
CA TYR A 262 -0.34 4.80 1.22
C TYR A 262 1.17 4.76 0.95
N THR A 263 1.89 5.88 1.09
CA THR A 263 3.34 5.92 0.88
C THR A 263 4.02 5.12 1.98
N GLU A 264 3.68 5.39 3.24
CA GLU A 264 4.19 4.66 4.39
C GLU A 264 3.79 3.18 4.34
N LEU A 265 2.53 2.88 4.01
CA LEU A 265 2.05 1.50 3.87
C LEU A 265 2.84 0.72 2.81
N ASN A 266 3.06 1.33 1.65
CA ASN A 266 3.75 0.69 0.55
C ASN A 266 5.24 0.51 0.85
N GLN A 267 5.88 1.47 1.51
CA GLN A 267 7.26 1.31 1.97
C GLN A 267 7.38 0.11 2.91
N ARG A 268 6.50 0.02 3.92
CA ARG A 268 6.46 -1.10 4.87
C ARG A 268 6.23 -2.45 4.18
N LEU A 269 5.36 -2.50 3.16
CA LEU A 269 5.10 -3.71 2.39
C LEU A 269 6.32 -4.14 1.57
N VAL A 270 7.03 -3.19 0.96
CA VAL A 270 8.28 -3.46 0.23
C VAL A 270 9.35 -3.98 1.18
N ASP A 271 9.52 -3.35 2.34
CA ASP A 271 10.49 -3.79 3.36
C ASP A 271 10.17 -5.21 3.84
N ALA A 272 8.88 -5.54 4.03
CA ALA A 272 8.44 -6.88 4.39
C ALA A 272 8.71 -7.91 3.28
N CYS A 273 8.58 -7.52 2.00
CA CYS A 273 8.96 -8.38 0.87
C CYS A 273 10.46 -8.67 0.86
N LEU A 274 11.29 -7.66 1.10
CA LEU A 274 12.74 -7.82 1.20
C LEU A 274 13.15 -8.69 2.39
N ALA A 275 12.46 -8.57 3.53
CA ALA A 275 12.69 -9.46 4.67
C ALA A 275 12.30 -10.91 4.36
N ASP A 276 11.24 -11.15 3.59
CA ASP A 276 10.80 -12.49 3.17
C ASP A 276 11.83 -13.19 2.26
N ASP A 277 12.71 -12.45 1.59
CA ASP A 277 13.76 -13.02 0.73
C ASP A 277 14.71 -13.96 1.52
N GLN A 278 14.85 -13.76 2.83
CA GLN A 278 15.69 -14.63 3.68
C GLN A 278 15.08 -16.01 3.96
N ARG A 279 13.78 -16.19 3.66
CA ARG A 279 13.07 -17.42 4.00
C ARG A 279 13.52 -18.59 3.14
N VAL A 280 13.79 -19.72 3.79
CA VAL A 280 13.99 -21.01 3.13
C VAL A 280 12.65 -21.71 2.99
N VAL A 281 12.26 -21.97 1.75
CA VAL A 281 10.98 -22.56 1.42
C VAL A 281 10.99 -24.06 1.70
N GLU A 282 9.88 -24.61 2.18
CA GLU A 282 9.73 -26.04 2.44
C GLU A 282 10.17 -26.88 1.24
N ARG A 283 11.06 -27.86 1.48
CA ARG A 283 11.71 -28.74 0.47
C ARG A 283 12.75 -28.08 -0.45
N SER A 284 13.10 -26.81 -0.21
CA SER A 284 14.26 -26.14 -0.81
C SER A 284 15.42 -26.13 0.18
N LYS A 285 16.66 -26.28 -0.31
CA LYS A 285 17.88 -26.02 0.49
C LYS A 285 18.34 -24.57 0.41
N GLN A 286 17.83 -23.83 -0.57
CA GLN A 286 18.15 -22.43 -0.84
C GLN A 286 17.02 -21.52 -0.34
N SER A 287 17.42 -20.35 0.16
CA SER A 287 16.56 -19.20 0.42
C SER A 287 15.97 -18.61 -0.86
N ILE A 288 14.93 -17.79 -0.71
CA ILE A 288 14.35 -17.03 -1.83
C ILE A 288 15.40 -16.10 -2.44
N ALA A 289 16.24 -15.45 -1.63
CA ALA A 289 17.31 -14.56 -2.06
C ALA A 289 18.35 -15.27 -2.95
N GLU A 290 18.79 -16.48 -2.57
CA GLU A 290 19.77 -17.25 -3.36
C GLU A 290 19.17 -17.68 -4.71
N ARG A 291 17.91 -18.13 -4.72
CA ARG A 291 17.22 -18.47 -5.96
C ARG A 291 16.97 -17.24 -6.82
N TRP A 292 16.70 -16.10 -6.20
CA TRP A 292 16.53 -14.82 -6.87
C TRP A 292 17.81 -14.38 -7.59
N GLN A 293 18.97 -14.52 -6.96
CA GLN A 293 20.25 -14.19 -7.60
C GLN A 293 20.50 -15.02 -8.87
N SER A 294 20.06 -16.28 -8.88
CA SER A 294 20.12 -17.13 -10.09
C SER A 294 19.05 -16.74 -11.12
N GLU A 295 17.91 -16.21 -10.69
CA GLU A 295 16.79 -15.85 -11.56
C GLU A 295 16.95 -14.49 -12.23
N GLN A 296 17.42 -13.48 -11.52
CA GLN A 296 17.48 -12.09 -11.97
C GLN A 296 18.12 -11.92 -13.36
N PRO A 297 19.24 -12.59 -13.71
CA PRO A 297 19.86 -12.44 -15.04
C PRO A 297 18.99 -12.95 -16.20
N HIS A 298 17.97 -13.77 -15.92
CA HIS A 298 17.08 -14.36 -16.92
C HIS A 298 15.84 -13.50 -17.20
N LEU A 299 15.62 -12.44 -16.42
CA LEU A 299 14.55 -11.48 -16.67
C LEU A 299 14.89 -10.58 -17.86
N ARG A 300 13.86 -10.12 -18.58
CA ARG A 300 14.03 -9.09 -19.60
C ARG A 300 14.42 -7.77 -18.95
N THR A 301 15.28 -7.01 -19.62
CA THR A 301 15.68 -5.68 -19.15
C THR A 301 14.49 -4.73 -19.14
N LEU A 302 14.51 -3.78 -18.20
CA LEU A 302 13.51 -2.73 -18.15
C LEU A 302 13.71 -1.74 -19.32
N PRO A 303 12.62 -1.22 -19.89
CA PRO A 303 12.71 -0.12 -20.86
C PRO A 303 13.24 1.15 -20.17
N ALA A 304 13.85 2.05 -20.95
CA ALA A 304 14.45 3.29 -20.44
C ALA A 304 13.46 4.21 -19.72
N HIS A 305 12.19 4.19 -20.14
CA HIS A 305 11.13 5.00 -19.55
C HIS A 305 9.98 4.10 -19.07
N PRO A 306 9.41 4.38 -17.88
CA PRO A 306 8.25 3.66 -17.39
C PRO A 306 7.01 3.97 -18.23
N PHE A 307 6.06 3.04 -18.27
CA PHE A 307 4.79 3.26 -18.94
C PHE A 307 3.91 4.23 -18.15
N HIS A 308 3.25 5.17 -18.84
CA HIS A 308 2.30 6.10 -18.23
C HIS A 308 1.01 5.37 -17.79
N CYS A 309 0.93 5.02 -16.50
CA CYS A 309 -0.18 4.28 -15.92
C CYS A 309 -1.34 5.21 -15.52
N CYS A 310 -1.84 6.01 -16.47
CA CYS A 310 -2.90 6.99 -16.23
C CYS A 310 -4.08 6.85 -17.21
N ILE A 311 -5.24 7.33 -16.77
CA ILE A 311 -6.38 7.59 -17.64
C ILE A 311 -6.33 9.05 -18.10
N SER A 312 -6.40 9.29 -19.40
CA SER A 312 -6.45 10.65 -19.96
C SER A 312 -7.89 11.03 -20.28
N ARG A 313 -8.33 12.21 -19.86
CA ARG A 313 -9.65 12.76 -20.20
C ARG A 313 -9.54 14.24 -20.55
N GLU A 314 -10.27 14.65 -21.57
CA GLU A 314 -10.50 16.08 -21.82
C GLU A 314 -11.44 16.64 -20.75
N VAL A 315 -11.06 17.78 -20.18
CA VAL A 315 -11.81 18.46 -19.13
C VAL A 315 -11.96 19.94 -19.47
N THR A 316 -13.08 20.51 -19.06
CA THR A 316 -13.37 21.94 -19.25
C THR A 316 -13.25 22.67 -17.93
N LEU A 317 -12.56 23.81 -17.96
CA LEU A 317 -12.42 24.69 -16.79
C LEU A 317 -13.74 25.42 -16.51
N ASN A 318 -14.19 25.40 -15.26
CA ASN A 318 -15.35 26.16 -14.81
C ASN A 318 -14.99 27.61 -14.45
N GLY A 319 -16.00 28.45 -14.18
CA GLY A 319 -15.81 29.87 -13.81
C GLY A 319 -15.08 30.10 -12.49
N TYR A 320 -14.88 29.06 -11.67
CA TYR A 320 -14.14 29.10 -10.42
C TYR A 320 -12.68 28.62 -10.56
N GLY A 321 -12.20 28.41 -11.80
CA GLY A 321 -10.84 27.94 -12.05
C GLY A 321 -10.62 26.49 -11.65
N GLN A 322 -11.63 25.63 -11.81
CA GLN A 322 -11.56 24.22 -11.43
C GLN A 322 -11.97 23.31 -12.59
N VAL A 323 -11.46 22.08 -12.59
CA VAL A 323 -11.87 21.01 -13.49
C VAL A 323 -12.53 19.87 -12.71
N ASN A 324 -13.52 19.23 -13.33
CA ASN A 324 -14.25 18.13 -12.72
C ASN A 324 -13.69 16.77 -13.16
N PHE A 325 -13.41 15.89 -12.19
CA PHE A 325 -13.07 14.49 -12.45
C PHE A 325 -13.68 13.58 -11.37
N GLU A 326 -14.44 12.57 -11.81
CA GLU A 326 -15.10 11.59 -10.92
C GLU A 326 -15.93 12.24 -9.79
N THR A 327 -16.67 13.31 -10.11
CA THR A 327 -17.46 14.16 -9.19
C THR A 327 -16.66 15.11 -8.30
N ASN A 328 -15.34 15.04 -8.29
CA ASN A 328 -14.47 15.92 -7.51
C ASN A 328 -13.94 17.07 -8.37
N ARG A 329 -13.63 18.19 -7.72
CA ARG A 329 -13.19 19.45 -8.34
C ARG A 329 -11.73 19.70 -7.99
N TYR A 330 -10.90 19.95 -9.00
CA TYR A 330 -9.47 20.23 -8.85
C TYR A 330 -9.16 21.62 -9.37
N SER A 331 -8.51 22.45 -8.55
CA SER A 331 -8.14 23.82 -8.92
C SER A 331 -7.04 23.86 -9.99
N VAL A 332 -7.01 24.94 -10.78
CA VAL A 332 -6.02 25.21 -11.82
C VAL A 332 -5.45 26.63 -11.62
N PRO A 333 -4.14 26.87 -11.80
CA PRO A 333 -3.56 28.19 -11.63
C PRO A 333 -4.23 29.22 -12.53
N ALA A 334 -4.70 30.32 -11.95
CA ALA A 334 -5.45 31.34 -12.68
C ALA A 334 -4.67 31.94 -13.87
N ARG A 335 -3.33 32.06 -13.75
CA ARG A 335 -2.45 32.56 -14.83
C ARG A 335 -2.38 31.64 -16.04
N ARG A 336 -2.65 30.35 -15.85
CA ARG A 336 -2.51 29.28 -16.86
C ARG A 336 -3.88 28.72 -17.26
N ALA A 337 -4.96 29.37 -16.85
CA ALA A 337 -6.33 28.97 -17.11
C ALA A 337 -6.64 28.96 -18.61
N ARG A 338 -7.02 27.79 -19.13
CA ARG A 338 -7.55 27.61 -20.49
C ARG A 338 -8.89 26.90 -20.43
N LYS A 339 -9.77 27.16 -21.40
CA LYS A 339 -11.11 26.57 -21.43
C LYS A 339 -11.05 25.04 -21.54
N GLN A 340 -10.16 24.53 -22.39
CA GLN A 340 -9.96 23.09 -22.65
C GLN A 340 -8.60 22.67 -22.09
N LEU A 341 -8.60 21.60 -21.30
CA LEU A 341 -7.42 21.05 -20.64
C LEU A 341 -7.49 19.51 -20.71
N THR A 342 -6.35 18.87 -20.51
CA THR A 342 -6.28 17.40 -20.42
C THR A 342 -5.95 17.01 -18.99
N LEU A 343 -6.76 16.14 -18.39
CA LEU A 343 -6.51 15.57 -17.08
C LEU A 343 -6.00 14.14 -17.23
N ARG A 344 -4.83 13.86 -16.65
CA ARG A 344 -4.27 12.52 -16.50
C ARG A 344 -4.46 12.07 -15.05
N ALA A 345 -5.26 11.03 -14.86
CA ALA A 345 -5.53 10.46 -13.55
C ALA A 345 -4.69 9.20 -13.30
N TYR A 346 -3.79 9.27 -12.33
CA TYR A 346 -3.01 8.15 -11.80
C TYR A 346 -3.71 7.58 -10.55
N PRO A 347 -3.23 6.46 -9.99
CA PRO A 347 -3.85 5.88 -8.80
C PRO A 347 -3.83 6.80 -7.58
N PHE A 348 -2.78 7.59 -7.38
CA PHE A 348 -2.61 8.42 -6.17
C PHE A 348 -2.64 9.93 -6.43
N TRP A 349 -2.47 10.37 -7.68
CA TRP A 349 -2.49 11.79 -8.05
C TRP A 349 -3.19 12.02 -9.39
N VAL A 350 -3.50 13.28 -9.69
CA VAL A 350 -3.96 13.75 -10.99
C VAL A 350 -3.04 14.85 -11.48
N GLU A 351 -2.76 14.85 -12.78
CA GLU A 351 -2.06 15.93 -13.48
C GLU A 351 -3.04 16.63 -14.40
N ILE A 352 -3.00 17.96 -14.42
CA ILE A 352 -3.79 18.80 -15.33
C ILE A 352 -2.80 19.46 -16.28
N LEU A 353 -3.05 19.29 -17.57
CA LEU A 353 -2.18 19.73 -18.64
C LEU A 353 -2.88 20.76 -19.52
N ALA A 354 -2.13 21.81 -19.86
CA ALA A 354 -2.44 22.64 -21.00
C ALA A 354 -1.59 22.14 -22.17
N GLU A 355 -2.24 21.50 -23.15
CA GLU A 355 -1.56 20.80 -24.25
C GLU A 355 -0.62 19.70 -23.72
N HIS A 356 0.70 19.95 -23.72
CA HIS A 356 1.74 19.02 -23.29
C HIS A 356 2.39 19.41 -21.95
N GLU A 357 2.10 20.61 -21.43
CA GLU A 357 2.73 21.12 -20.21
C GLU A 357 1.84 20.84 -19.00
N ILE A 358 2.42 20.26 -17.96
CA ILE A 358 1.74 20.05 -16.68
C ILE A 358 1.63 21.41 -15.98
N ILE A 359 0.40 21.86 -15.75
CA ILE A 359 0.11 23.15 -15.10
C ILE A 359 -0.34 23.00 -13.65
N ALA A 360 -0.81 21.82 -13.25
CA ALA A 360 -1.17 21.53 -11.87
C ALA A 360 -1.10 20.04 -11.58
N THR A 361 -0.74 19.70 -10.34
CA THR A 361 -0.74 18.32 -9.83
C THR A 361 -1.45 18.30 -8.49
N HIS A 362 -2.34 17.33 -8.28
CA HIS A 362 -3.10 17.19 -7.03
C HIS A 362 -3.13 15.73 -6.56
N PRO A 363 -3.18 15.47 -5.23
CA PRO A 363 -3.56 14.16 -4.72
C PRO A 363 -4.93 13.75 -5.26
N ARG A 364 -5.08 12.50 -5.69
CA ARG A 364 -6.34 12.01 -6.25
C ARG A 364 -7.33 11.72 -5.14
N CYS A 365 -8.51 12.32 -5.23
CA CYS A 365 -9.61 12.06 -4.32
C CYS A 365 -10.55 10.98 -4.89
N TYR A 366 -10.80 9.93 -4.10
CA TYR A 366 -11.80 8.89 -4.38
C TYR A 366 -13.13 9.11 -3.64
N GLY A 367 -13.23 10.19 -2.86
CA GLY A 367 -14.50 10.66 -2.29
C GLY A 367 -15.45 11.19 -3.37
N ARG A 368 -16.54 11.83 -2.95
CA ARG A 368 -17.54 12.41 -3.86
C ARG A 368 -17.73 13.88 -3.55
N GLN A 369 -17.87 14.69 -4.62
CA GLN A 369 -18.20 16.12 -4.55
C GLN A 369 -17.20 16.98 -3.75
N GLN A 370 -15.96 16.51 -3.60
CA GLN A 370 -14.91 17.22 -2.87
C GLN A 370 -14.29 18.34 -3.72
N ASP A 371 -13.82 19.39 -3.04
CA ASP A 371 -13.05 20.51 -3.61
C ASP A 371 -11.58 20.40 -3.18
N ILE A 372 -10.70 20.12 -4.14
CA ILE A 372 -9.26 20.00 -3.97
C ILE A 372 -8.63 21.30 -4.49
N LEU A 373 -8.41 22.22 -3.57
CA LEU A 373 -8.01 23.59 -3.87
C LEU A 373 -6.58 23.82 -3.39
N ASP A 374 -5.71 24.19 -4.32
CA ASP A 374 -4.41 24.74 -3.99
C ASP A 374 -4.58 26.26 -3.84
N PRO A 375 -4.26 26.85 -2.68
CA PRO A 375 -4.37 28.28 -2.47
C PRO A 375 -3.50 29.10 -3.43
N LEU A 376 -2.34 28.59 -3.85
CA LEU A 376 -1.41 29.29 -4.74
C LEU A 376 -2.05 29.59 -6.10
N HIS A 377 -2.92 28.68 -6.58
CA HIS A 377 -3.65 28.86 -7.83
C HIS A 377 -4.51 30.13 -7.88
N TYR A 378 -4.94 30.61 -6.71
CA TYR A 378 -5.86 31.74 -6.57
C TYR A 378 -5.18 33.04 -6.16
N LEU A 379 -3.91 33.02 -5.70
CA LEU A 379 -3.20 34.23 -5.24
C LEU A 379 -3.19 35.37 -6.27
N PRO A 380 -3.00 35.12 -7.59
CA PRO A 380 -3.07 36.20 -8.59
C PRO A 380 -4.45 36.87 -8.66
N LEU A 381 -5.54 36.12 -8.44
CA LEU A 381 -6.90 36.66 -8.44
C LEU A 381 -7.19 37.46 -7.16
N VAL A 382 -6.73 36.96 -6.01
CA VAL A 382 -6.90 37.67 -4.73
C VAL A 382 -6.06 38.95 -4.69
N ALA A 383 -4.86 38.96 -5.31
CA ALA A 383 -4.06 40.18 -5.44
C ALA A 383 -4.80 41.29 -6.22
N GLN A 384 -5.56 40.92 -7.26
CA GLN A 384 -6.40 41.84 -8.02
C GLN A 384 -7.64 42.29 -7.22
N ARG A 385 -8.18 41.42 -6.37
CA ARG A 385 -9.40 41.62 -5.58
C ARG A 385 -9.13 41.41 -4.08
N PRO A 386 -8.35 42.29 -3.42
CA PRO A 386 -7.88 42.08 -2.05
C PRO A 386 -9.03 41.99 -1.03
N GLY A 387 -10.18 42.64 -1.28
CA GLY A 387 -11.37 42.51 -0.43
C GLY A 387 -11.96 41.10 -0.34
N ALA A 388 -11.60 40.19 -1.26
CA ALA A 388 -12.01 38.79 -1.20
C ALA A 388 -11.15 37.94 -0.26
N PHE A 389 -10.00 38.45 0.22
CA PHE A 389 -9.01 37.69 0.99
C PHE A 389 -9.60 36.96 2.20
N GLU A 390 -10.44 37.63 3.00
CA GLU A 390 -11.04 37.06 4.21
C GLU A 390 -12.12 35.98 3.91
N HIS A 391 -12.71 36.02 2.71
CA HIS A 391 -13.82 35.14 2.33
C HIS A 391 -13.42 34.05 1.33
N ALA A 392 -12.26 34.16 0.69
CA ALA A 392 -11.78 33.20 -0.29
C ALA A 392 -11.58 31.82 0.36
N GLN A 393 -12.39 30.84 -0.04
CA GLN A 393 -12.35 29.48 0.49
C GLN A 393 -10.94 28.85 0.49
N PRO A 394 -10.14 28.91 -0.60
CA PRO A 394 -8.79 28.34 -0.61
C PRO A 394 -7.89 28.95 0.47
N LEU A 395 -7.97 30.27 0.68
CA LEU A 395 -7.17 30.95 1.69
C LEU A 395 -7.66 30.67 3.11
N ARG A 396 -8.97 30.57 3.33
CA ARG A 396 -9.50 30.18 4.64
C ARG A 396 -9.08 28.76 5.03
N GLN A 397 -9.07 27.83 4.07
CA GLN A 397 -8.60 26.46 4.28
C GLN A 397 -7.10 26.46 4.61
N TRP A 398 -6.28 27.21 3.87
CA TRP A 398 -4.84 27.30 4.12
C TRP A 398 -4.50 27.97 5.46
N ARG A 399 -5.23 29.03 5.80
CA ARG A 399 -5.12 29.79 7.05
C ARG A 399 -5.37 28.95 8.31
N ALA A 400 -6.17 27.88 8.19
CA ALA A 400 -6.43 26.98 9.31
C ALA A 400 -5.21 26.13 9.69
N THR A 401 -4.25 25.96 8.78
CA THR A 401 -3.09 25.08 8.98
C THR A 401 -1.74 25.81 8.91
N TRP A 402 -1.70 27.07 8.49
CA TRP A 402 -0.43 27.79 8.35
C TRP A 402 0.21 28.18 9.70
N PRO A 403 1.52 28.42 9.75
CA PRO A 403 2.19 28.82 10.98
C PRO A 403 1.64 30.14 11.56
N PRO A 404 1.56 30.30 12.89
CA PRO A 404 1.04 31.52 13.53
C PRO A 404 1.76 32.81 13.12
N VAL A 405 3.03 32.71 12.69
CA VAL A 405 3.83 33.85 12.25
C VAL A 405 3.20 34.61 11.07
N TYR A 406 2.44 33.92 10.21
CA TYR A 406 1.76 34.53 9.07
C TYR A 406 0.66 35.51 9.53
N GLU A 407 -0.05 35.22 10.62
CA GLU A 407 -1.01 36.14 11.22
C GLU A 407 -0.34 37.36 11.83
N THR A 408 0.80 37.15 12.49
CA THR A 408 1.60 38.22 13.06
C THR A 408 2.10 39.16 11.97
N LEU A 409 2.58 38.60 10.85
CA LEU A 409 2.99 39.36 9.67
C LEU A 409 1.83 40.16 9.06
N LEU A 410 0.67 39.53 8.85
CA LEU A 410 -0.50 40.21 8.32
C LEU A 410 -0.94 41.37 9.22
N THR A 411 -0.90 41.16 10.55
CA THR A 411 -1.23 42.21 11.54
C THR A 411 -0.21 43.35 11.50
N ALA A 412 1.08 43.05 11.37
CA ALA A 412 2.13 44.05 11.25
C ALA A 412 1.97 44.90 9.97
N LEU A 413 1.71 44.25 8.83
CA LEU A 413 1.46 44.92 7.55
C LEU A 413 0.23 45.85 7.60
N ARG A 414 -0.85 45.39 8.24
CA ARG A 414 -2.07 46.20 8.46
C ARG A 414 -1.83 47.43 9.34
N ARG A 415 -0.92 47.35 10.31
CA ARG A 415 -0.57 48.49 11.19
C ARG A 415 0.34 49.51 10.48
N GLN A 416 1.26 49.04 9.65
CA GLN A 416 2.24 49.89 8.95
C GLN A 416 1.65 50.58 7.72
N THR A 417 0.59 50.03 7.13
CA THR A 417 0.00 50.53 5.88
C THR A 417 -1.36 51.17 6.15
N PRO A 418 -1.59 52.43 5.77
CA PRO A 418 -2.89 53.09 5.97
C PRO A 418 -4.03 52.44 5.17
N ASN A 419 -3.71 51.81 4.04
CA ASN A 419 -4.67 51.16 3.16
C ASN A 419 -4.64 49.64 3.33
N GLU A 420 -5.75 49.07 3.82
CA GLU A 420 -5.88 47.63 4.02
C GLU A 420 -5.68 46.82 2.73
N SER A 421 -6.16 47.31 1.58
CA SER A 421 -5.96 46.62 0.30
C SER A 421 -4.49 46.53 -0.10
N GLN A 422 -3.69 47.53 0.28
CA GLN A 422 -2.25 47.52 0.01
C GLN A 422 -1.52 46.57 0.96
N ALA A 423 -1.89 46.55 2.25
CA ALA A 423 -1.36 45.58 3.21
C ALA A 423 -1.62 44.13 2.77
N ILE A 424 -2.85 43.83 2.32
CA ILE A 424 -3.22 42.50 1.82
C ILE A 424 -2.43 42.15 0.55
N ARG A 425 -2.22 43.09 -0.38
CA ARG A 425 -1.41 42.84 -1.58
C ARG A 425 0.04 42.52 -1.24
N SER A 426 0.65 43.28 -0.33
CA SER A 426 2.01 43.00 0.16
C SER A 426 2.10 41.62 0.83
N PHE A 427 1.07 41.24 1.59
CA PHE A 427 1.02 39.91 2.19
C PHE A 427 0.89 38.80 1.14
N ILE A 428 0.03 38.98 0.13
CA ILE A 428 -0.14 38.02 -0.98
C ILE A 428 1.15 37.89 -1.81
N GLU A 429 1.89 38.96 -2.01
CA GLU A 429 3.20 38.94 -2.67
C GLU A 429 4.17 38.01 -1.93
N ILE A 430 4.21 38.09 -0.59
CA ILE A 430 5.03 37.20 0.24
C ILE A 430 4.52 35.75 0.13
N LEU A 431 3.19 35.53 0.11
CA LEU A 431 2.62 34.19 -0.05
C LEU A 431 2.95 33.57 -1.42
N GLN A 432 3.07 34.36 -2.48
CA GLN A 432 3.43 33.86 -3.82
C GLN A 432 4.84 33.25 -3.85
N TRP A 433 5.71 33.57 -2.90
CA TRP A 433 7.05 32.98 -2.82
C TRP A 433 7.04 31.49 -2.45
N HIS A 434 5.93 30.94 -1.93
CA HIS A 434 5.74 29.50 -1.79
C HIS A 434 5.78 28.75 -3.15
N GLU A 435 5.60 29.44 -4.28
CA GLU A 435 5.74 28.81 -5.62
C GLU A 435 7.18 28.37 -5.92
N HIS A 436 8.19 28.99 -5.29
CA HIS A 436 9.60 28.80 -5.64
C HIS A 436 10.51 28.56 -4.42
N HIS A 437 9.98 28.65 -3.21
CA HIS A 437 10.75 28.54 -1.98
C HIS A 437 10.10 27.55 -1.01
N ASP A 438 10.94 26.82 -0.26
CA ASP A 438 10.47 25.90 0.76
C ASP A 438 9.73 26.64 1.89
N ALA A 439 8.62 26.06 2.34
CA ALA A 439 7.74 26.67 3.33
C ALA A 439 8.44 26.93 4.68
N THR A 440 9.38 26.06 5.08
CA THR A 440 10.13 26.21 6.34
C THR A 440 11.15 27.34 6.25
N VAL A 441 11.81 27.49 5.10
CA VAL A 441 12.76 28.57 4.85
C VAL A 441 12.03 29.92 4.82
N LEU A 442 10.88 29.98 4.13
CA LEU A 442 10.07 31.19 4.08
C LEU A 442 9.50 31.55 5.46
N GLN A 443 9.05 30.57 6.24
CA GLN A 443 8.62 30.79 7.62
C GLN A 443 9.75 31.43 8.46
N ARG A 444 10.96 30.87 8.41
CA ARG A 444 12.13 31.43 9.14
C ARG A 444 12.49 32.84 8.67
N ALA A 445 12.37 33.12 7.38
CA ALA A 445 12.59 34.46 6.84
C ALA A 445 11.58 35.47 7.42
N ILE A 446 10.30 35.08 7.53
CA ILE A 446 9.26 35.91 8.12
C ILE A 446 9.51 36.12 9.62
N GLU A 447 9.91 35.09 10.35
CA GLU A 447 10.27 35.19 11.77
C GLU A 447 11.43 36.17 12.00
N GLN A 448 12.49 36.08 11.20
CA GLN A 448 13.62 37.02 11.25
C GLN A 448 13.20 38.45 10.90
N ALA A 449 12.41 38.62 9.83
CA ALA A 449 11.92 39.92 9.40
C ALA A 449 11.07 40.58 10.48
N LEU A 450 10.20 39.83 11.16
CA LEU A 450 9.41 40.35 12.28
C LEU A 450 10.27 40.71 13.50
N ALA A 451 11.29 39.91 13.82
CA ALA A 451 12.20 40.19 14.92
C ALA A 451 13.05 41.45 14.67
N GLU A 452 13.43 41.70 13.42
CA GLU A 452 14.20 42.89 12.99
C GLU A 452 13.32 44.11 12.66
N GLY A 453 11.98 44.00 12.76
CA GLY A 453 11.04 45.08 12.43
C GLY A 453 10.85 45.35 10.93
N LEU A 454 11.33 44.44 10.08
CA LEU A 454 11.36 44.51 8.62
C LEU A 454 10.17 43.77 7.96
N SER A 455 8.93 44.02 8.41
CA SER A 455 7.74 43.27 7.94
C SER A 455 7.27 43.58 6.51
N SER A 456 7.90 44.53 5.80
CA SER A 456 7.58 44.79 4.40
C SER A 456 8.04 43.62 3.50
N PRO A 457 7.46 43.44 2.28
CA PRO A 457 7.94 42.43 1.34
C PRO A 457 9.45 42.55 1.09
N ALA A 458 9.97 43.76 0.90
CA ALA A 458 11.41 43.97 0.72
C ALA A 458 12.24 43.45 1.91
N GLY A 459 11.76 43.66 3.14
CA GLY A 459 12.41 43.18 4.36
C GLY A 459 12.39 41.66 4.48
N VAL A 460 11.24 41.02 4.25
CA VAL A 460 11.14 39.56 4.24
C VAL A 460 12.00 38.96 3.13
N ARG A 461 12.06 39.59 1.95
CA ARG A 461 12.93 39.16 0.85
C ARG A 461 14.41 39.25 1.21
N PHE A 462 14.81 40.30 1.92
CA PHE A 462 16.17 40.44 2.44
C PHE A 462 16.55 39.29 3.38
N CYS A 463 15.69 38.98 4.37
CA CYS A 463 15.92 37.86 5.28
C CYS A 463 15.93 36.51 4.56
N LEU A 464 15.04 36.32 3.57
CA LEU A 464 14.99 35.12 2.75
C LEU A 464 16.28 34.93 1.95
N ASN A 465 16.76 35.97 1.28
CA ASN A 465 18.02 35.91 0.53
C ASN A 465 19.21 35.59 1.45
N ARG A 466 19.26 36.15 2.66
CA ARG A 466 20.32 35.85 3.65
C ARG A 466 20.31 34.39 4.12
N LEU A 467 19.14 33.75 4.14
CA LEU A 467 19.01 32.33 4.47
C LEU A 467 19.41 31.40 3.32
N LEU A 468 19.11 31.79 2.08
CA LEU A 468 19.44 31.02 0.88
C LEU A 468 20.92 31.15 0.51
N ASP A 469 21.44 32.37 0.55
CA ASP A 469 22.82 32.73 0.31
C ASP A 469 23.38 33.37 1.59
N PRO A 470 23.82 32.56 2.57
CA PRO A 470 24.51 33.09 3.73
C PRO A 470 25.76 33.80 3.22
N THR A 471 25.77 35.14 3.33
CA THR A 471 26.96 35.93 3.02
C THR A 471 28.12 35.31 3.80
N PRO A 472 29.23 34.94 3.15
CA PRO A 472 30.36 34.41 3.87
C PRO A 472 30.74 35.45 4.92
N THR A 473 30.81 35.03 6.18
CA THR A 473 31.40 35.83 7.24
C THR A 473 32.81 36.15 6.79
N VAL A 474 33.02 37.37 6.28
CA VAL A 474 34.34 37.87 5.95
C VAL A 474 35.05 37.96 7.28
N ALA A 475 36.03 37.08 7.51
CA ALA A 475 36.91 37.23 8.65
C ALA A 475 37.50 38.64 8.56
N PRO A 476 37.43 39.46 9.63
CA PRO A 476 38.04 40.77 9.61
C PRO A 476 39.49 40.60 9.17
N LEU A 477 39.92 41.41 8.20
CA LEU A 477 41.28 41.32 7.65
C LEU A 477 42.26 41.42 8.83
N ASP A 478 43.09 40.40 9.03
CA ASP A 478 44.12 40.43 10.06
C ASP A 478 45.24 41.36 9.58
N LEU A 479 45.19 42.61 10.04
CA LEU A 479 46.15 43.66 9.72
C LEU A 479 47.39 43.63 10.64
N SER A 480 47.55 42.60 11.49
CA SER A 480 48.69 42.49 12.41
C SER A 480 50.06 42.53 11.71
N ALA A 481 50.13 42.04 10.48
CA ALA A 481 51.34 42.07 9.65
C ALA A 481 51.56 43.41 8.90
N GLN A 482 50.58 44.33 8.89
CA GLN A 482 50.65 45.61 8.16
C GLN A 482 50.10 46.78 8.99
N PRO A 483 50.85 47.25 10.01
CA PRO A 483 50.40 48.30 10.93
C PRO A 483 50.12 49.65 10.25
N ALA A 484 50.69 49.90 9.07
CA ALA A 484 50.41 51.11 8.28
C ALA A 484 48.96 51.17 7.73
N LEU A 485 48.32 50.01 7.53
CA LEU A 485 46.93 49.94 7.04
C LEU A 485 45.91 49.92 8.17
N ALA A 486 46.31 49.68 9.42
CA ALA A 486 45.42 49.58 10.58
C ALA A 486 44.64 50.88 10.87
N GLN A 487 45.12 52.03 10.37
CA GLN A 487 44.45 53.33 10.51
C GLN A 487 43.60 53.72 9.29
N ILE A 488 43.66 52.97 8.19
CA ILE A 488 42.87 53.25 6.99
C ILE A 488 41.45 52.69 7.20
N GLY A 489 40.46 53.58 7.26
CA GLY A 489 39.05 53.23 7.51
C GLY A 489 38.50 53.69 8.87
N GLN A 490 39.35 54.17 9.79
CA GLN A 490 38.92 54.82 11.05
C GLN A 490 38.73 56.34 10.92
N GLN A 491 38.82 56.87 9.70
CA GLN A 491 38.56 58.29 9.44
C GLN A 491 37.05 58.54 9.56
N PRO A 492 36.60 59.64 10.20
CA PRO A 492 35.18 59.97 10.24
C PRO A 492 34.66 60.11 8.81
N LEU A 493 33.77 59.21 8.42
CA LEU A 493 33.10 59.26 7.12
C LEU A 493 32.21 60.51 7.09
N SER A 494 32.64 61.53 6.34
CA SER A 494 31.84 62.73 6.12
C SER A 494 30.76 62.43 5.08
N LEU A 495 29.53 62.20 5.56
CA LEU A 495 28.36 61.96 4.71
C LEU A 495 28.01 63.17 3.81
N ALA A 496 28.55 64.35 4.10
CA ALA A 496 28.37 65.56 3.30
C ALA A 496 28.86 65.43 1.84
N GLN A 497 29.76 64.48 1.55
CA GLN A 497 30.18 64.18 0.18
C GLN A 497 29.11 63.43 -0.63
N TYR A 498 28.30 62.60 0.03
CA TYR A 498 27.16 61.93 -0.63
C TYR A 498 25.98 62.89 -0.83
N ASP A 499 25.83 63.89 0.03
CA ASP A 499 24.84 64.96 -0.14
C ASP A 499 25.06 65.80 -1.41
N GLN A 500 26.28 65.83 -1.96
CA GLN A 500 26.57 66.45 -3.26
C GLN A 500 25.95 65.68 -4.43
N LEU A 501 25.76 64.36 -4.31
CA LEU A 501 25.11 63.53 -5.33
C LEU A 501 23.59 63.73 -5.36
N LEU A 502 22.98 64.17 -4.24
CA LEU A 502 21.56 64.55 -4.17
C LEU A 502 21.28 65.93 -4.78
N ARG A 503 22.31 66.77 -4.92
CA ARG A 503 22.24 68.06 -5.62
C ARG A 503 22.73 67.86 -7.06
N GLY A 504 21.87 67.31 -7.91
CA GLY A 504 22.15 66.95 -9.31
C GLY A 504 23.19 67.84 -9.99
N GLY A 505 24.25 67.20 -10.52
CA GLY A 505 25.39 67.87 -11.11
C GLY A 505 24.99 68.82 -12.24
N ARG A 506 25.26 70.11 -12.04
CA ARG A 506 25.54 71.02 -13.15
C ARG A 506 27.06 71.09 -13.33
N ARG A 507 27.54 70.45 -14.38
CA ARG A 507 28.64 70.98 -15.19
C ARG A 507 28.23 70.90 -16.63
#